data_AF-A0A3A8IZM4-F1
#
_entry.id   AF-A0A3A8IZM4-F1
#
_cell.length_a   1.000
_cell.length_b   1.000
_cell.length_c   1.000
_cell.angle_alpha   90.00
_cell.angle_beta   90.00
_cell.angle_gamma   90.00
#
_symmetry.space_group_name_H-M   'P 1'
#
loop_
_entity.id
_entity.type
_entity.pdbx_description
1 polymer ?
#
loop_
_entity_poly.entity_id
_entity_poly.type
_entity_poly.pdbx_seq_one_letter_code
_entity_poly.pdbx_strand_id
1 'polypeptide(L)'
;MAVRASDVSRLPGQRVEPEPQTPPGRKMVSWYDPAVLAKSGMKALLSGTFGKQADRRLLDAVSRPQPLAFDYSVDDTGHPRDELWLDYVADLGDGWDSTYAVASTVMAPELALTDEDGKTHVTRGGDVLVFGGDEVYPTASVDEYQARTVVPYEDALNKRRHRPHLFAVPGNHDWYDGLVSFTRLFCQGRRSNGWRTQQQRSYFALRLPHGWWLLGTDFQLESDLDAPQVEFFQKVAGQMRATDRIILCNAEPAWVKQQVMPHAGRGFLDHNIDFLEQEVLGKKVSVFLAGDLHHYRRHENADGRQKIIAGGGGAFLHPTHLPKVDQSPGGFVQKASYPSRKTSQWLAWRNLLFTAINPWFGVFMGVVYTLLGWGVAANLNEGAVGAPSFRELINAALQSTGSMVLGAGVVLGAIAFADRRRGPLWKKAAGVAHGLAHMGVALLLTWGVSAIASPLAAELQWSLRRDFFSGLLLFGGGALVGPLVVGVYLLLSLNVFSCHPNEAFSSLSIPDWKNFLRLHFDADGQLTVYPVGFRRVPRRWKRGSGPEEPVWVPDPTDTRATPPRLIEPPIVISRKKALPGKLETGPPGPADMMVDEHLPGGAV
;
A
#
# COMPACT_ATOMS: atom_id res chain seq x y z
N MET A 1 37.83 32.34 1.55
CA MET A 1 38.68 31.39 0.83
C MET A 1 37.95 30.06 0.74
N ALA A 2 37.52 29.68 -0.46
CA ALA A 2 36.84 28.42 -0.71
C ALA A 2 37.86 27.29 -0.82
N VAL A 3 37.72 26.26 0.02
CA VAL A 3 38.42 24.99 -0.20
C VAL A 3 37.63 24.24 -1.26
N ARG A 4 38.16 24.19 -2.49
CA ARG A 4 37.75 23.20 -3.48
C ARG A 4 38.12 21.84 -2.91
N ALA A 5 37.14 21.03 -2.53
CA ALA A 5 37.36 19.62 -2.27
C ALA A 5 37.84 18.98 -3.58
N SER A 6 39.13 18.69 -3.66
CA SER A 6 39.72 17.87 -4.70
C SER A 6 39.11 16.47 -4.64
N ASP A 7 38.74 15.95 -5.80
CA ASP A 7 38.34 14.56 -6.05
C ASP A 7 39.07 13.56 -5.15
N VAL A 8 38.35 12.94 -4.22
CA VAL A 8 38.82 11.74 -3.52
C VAL A 8 38.37 10.54 -4.34
N SER A 9 38.96 10.37 -5.52
CA SER A 9 38.87 9.11 -6.23
C SER A 9 40.23 8.74 -6.82
N ARG A 10 40.68 7.52 -6.46
CA ARG A 10 41.88 6.81 -6.91
C ARG A 10 43.14 7.00 -6.05
N LEU A 11 43.17 6.30 -4.92
CA LEU A 11 44.43 5.77 -4.40
C LEU A 11 44.97 4.72 -5.40
N PRO A 12 46.25 4.78 -5.82
CA PRO A 12 46.82 3.79 -6.71
C PRO A 12 46.85 2.43 -5.99
N GLY A 13 46.17 1.43 -6.54
CA GLY A 13 46.20 0.04 -6.05
C GLY A 13 44.85 -0.56 -5.62
N GLN A 14 43.74 0.20 -5.60
CA GLN A 14 42.42 -0.42 -5.45
C GLN A 14 42.05 -1.17 -6.74
N ARG A 15 41.88 -2.49 -6.65
CA ARG A 15 41.25 -3.29 -7.71
C ARG A 15 39.91 -2.63 -8.04
N VAL A 16 39.72 -2.27 -9.31
CA VAL A 16 38.41 -1.86 -9.82
C VAL A 16 37.51 -3.09 -9.66
N GLU A 17 36.63 -3.06 -8.66
CA GLU A 17 35.60 -4.09 -8.58
C GLU A 17 34.80 -4.07 -9.88
N PRO A 18 34.56 -5.23 -10.51
CA PRO A 18 33.75 -5.27 -11.71
C PRO A 18 32.39 -4.67 -11.42
N GLU A 19 31.91 -3.81 -12.32
CA GLU A 19 30.59 -3.21 -12.15
C GLU A 19 29.53 -4.30 -11.94
N PRO A 20 28.58 -4.10 -10.99
CA PRO A 20 27.56 -5.10 -10.72
C PRO A 20 26.77 -5.38 -12.00
N GLN A 21 26.57 -6.68 -12.28
CA GLN A 21 25.83 -7.18 -13.45
C GLN A 21 24.33 -7.32 -13.19
N THR A 22 23.92 -7.25 -11.92
CA THR A 22 22.52 -7.27 -11.50
C THR A 22 22.23 -6.08 -10.61
N PRO A 23 20.99 -5.55 -10.61
CA PRO A 23 20.65 -4.44 -9.75
C PRO A 23 20.89 -4.75 -8.27
N PRO A 24 21.38 -3.77 -7.48
CA PRO A 24 21.60 -3.93 -6.04
C PRO A 24 20.30 -3.88 -5.21
N GLY A 25 19.16 -3.71 -5.89
CA GLY A 25 17.85 -3.49 -5.27
C GLY A 25 17.38 -4.60 -4.35
N ARG A 26 16.61 -4.19 -3.33
CA ARG A 26 15.97 -5.14 -2.42
C ARG A 26 14.79 -5.82 -3.09
N LYS A 27 14.64 -7.13 -2.82
CA LYS A 27 13.44 -7.88 -3.20
C LYS A 27 12.21 -7.32 -2.46
N MET A 28 11.05 -7.63 -3.02
CA MET A 28 9.75 -7.37 -2.38
C MET A 28 9.75 -7.87 -0.93
N VAL A 29 9.12 -7.13 -0.04
CA VAL A 29 9.03 -7.48 1.36
C VAL A 29 8.28 -8.81 1.51
N SER A 30 8.89 -9.75 2.23
CA SER A 30 8.23 -10.99 2.63
C SER A 30 7.34 -10.71 3.85
N TRP A 31 6.12 -10.25 3.61
CA TRP A 31 5.21 -9.78 4.66
C TRP A 31 4.83 -10.83 5.70
N TYR A 32 4.93 -12.12 5.35
CA TYR A 32 4.71 -13.26 6.25
C TYR A 32 5.99 -13.89 6.79
N ASP A 33 7.16 -13.28 6.54
CA ASP A 33 8.36 -13.66 7.27
C ASP A 33 8.16 -13.32 8.77
N PRO A 34 8.33 -14.28 9.70
CA PRO A 34 8.13 -14.05 11.13
C PRO A 34 8.94 -12.88 11.70
N ALA A 35 10.17 -12.65 11.21
CA ALA A 35 11.00 -11.55 11.66
C ALA A 35 10.46 -10.19 11.16
N VAL A 36 9.93 -10.15 9.93
CA VAL A 36 9.27 -8.95 9.38
C VAL A 36 7.99 -8.66 10.15
N LEU A 37 7.14 -9.66 10.39
CA LEU A 37 5.91 -9.50 11.18
C LEU A 37 6.20 -8.95 12.57
N ALA A 38 7.19 -9.52 13.28
CA ALA A 38 7.57 -9.08 14.61
C ALA A 38 8.11 -7.64 14.61
N LYS A 39 9.01 -7.31 13.68
CA LYS A 39 9.61 -5.97 13.56
C LYS A 39 8.58 -4.90 13.21
N SER A 40 7.74 -5.17 12.21
CA SER A 40 6.68 -4.26 11.78
C SER A 40 5.63 -4.07 12.87
N GLY A 41 5.23 -5.16 13.55
CA GLY A 41 4.31 -5.11 14.68
C GLY A 41 4.85 -4.26 15.83
N MET A 42 6.11 -4.44 16.22
CA MET A 42 6.76 -3.62 17.25
C MET A 42 6.81 -2.14 16.86
N LYS A 43 7.21 -1.83 15.62
CA LYS A 43 7.26 -0.44 15.13
C LYS A 43 5.88 0.21 15.08
N ALA A 44 4.84 -0.50 14.64
CA ALA A 44 3.48 0.00 14.66
C ALA A 44 3.00 0.31 16.09
N LEU A 45 3.33 -0.55 17.06
CA LEU A 45 2.97 -0.37 18.46
C LEU A 45 3.69 0.85 19.09
N LEU A 46 4.98 1.00 18.83
CA LEU A 46 5.76 2.16 19.26
C LEU A 46 5.29 3.47 18.60
N SER A 47 5.02 3.46 17.29
CA SER A 47 4.54 4.63 16.57
C SER A 47 3.13 5.04 17.02
N GLY A 48 2.22 4.08 17.23
CA GLY A 48 0.87 4.36 17.72
C GLY A 48 0.81 4.94 19.13
N THR A 49 1.76 4.58 20.00
CA THR A 49 1.82 5.04 21.41
C THR A 49 2.59 6.34 21.58
N PHE A 50 3.75 6.50 20.93
CA PHE A 50 4.61 7.68 21.06
C PHE A 50 4.41 8.72 19.96
N GLY A 51 4.05 8.32 18.73
CA GLY A 51 3.87 9.22 17.60
C GLY A 51 2.75 10.24 17.79
N LYS A 52 1.71 9.90 18.57
CA LYS A 52 0.62 10.83 18.94
C LYS A 52 1.06 11.91 19.94
N GLN A 53 2.16 11.71 20.67
CA GLN A 53 2.61 12.64 21.73
C GLN A 53 3.72 13.59 21.27
N ALA A 54 4.34 13.32 20.11
CA ALA A 54 5.45 14.10 19.57
C ALA A 54 5.22 14.46 18.09
N ASP A 55 4.11 15.16 17.80
CA ASP A 55 3.80 15.58 16.43
C ASP A 55 4.86 16.56 15.90
N ARG A 56 5.66 16.06 14.97
CA ARG A 56 6.77 16.77 14.33
C ARG A 56 6.28 17.97 13.51
N ARG A 57 5.05 17.92 12.98
CA ARG A 57 4.50 18.95 12.10
C ARG A 57 4.43 20.31 12.81
N LEU A 58 4.08 20.31 14.09
CA LEU A 58 4.07 21.53 14.94
C LEU A 58 5.46 22.16 15.06
N LEU A 59 6.50 21.34 15.26
CA LEU A 59 7.88 21.82 15.37
C LEU A 59 8.39 22.34 14.02
N ASP A 60 8.13 21.63 12.93
CA ASP A 60 8.56 22.02 11.59
C ASP A 60 7.78 23.28 11.12
N ALA A 61 6.52 23.46 11.53
CA ALA A 61 5.75 24.67 11.21
C ALA A 61 6.36 25.96 11.77
N VAL A 62 7.03 25.89 12.93
CA VAL A 62 7.74 27.02 13.53
C VAL A 62 9.17 27.14 13.01
N SER A 63 9.88 26.02 12.89
CA SER A 63 11.32 26.01 12.59
C SER A 63 11.66 26.04 11.09
N ARG A 64 10.69 25.80 10.20
CA ARG A 64 10.89 25.70 8.75
C ARG A 64 9.93 26.58 7.99
N PRO A 65 10.30 27.84 7.71
CA PRO A 65 9.52 28.67 6.82
C PRO A 65 9.55 28.10 5.40
N GLN A 66 8.40 28.06 4.74
CA GLN A 66 8.26 27.73 3.33
C GLN A 66 7.29 28.70 2.67
N PRO A 67 7.40 28.95 1.35
CA PRO A 67 6.40 29.76 0.65
C PRO A 67 5.02 29.12 0.77
N LEU A 68 3.96 29.94 0.72
CA LEU A 68 2.57 29.46 0.72
C LEU A 68 2.28 28.60 -0.50
N ALA A 69 2.93 28.87 -1.63
CA ALA A 69 2.84 28.06 -2.82
C ALA A 69 4.15 28.08 -3.61
N PHE A 70 4.49 26.96 -4.25
CA PHE A 70 5.55 26.91 -5.25
C PHE A 70 4.91 27.18 -6.63
N ASP A 71 5.40 28.22 -7.32
CA ASP A 71 4.77 28.69 -8.56
C ASP A 71 5.36 27.99 -9.78
N TYR A 72 4.53 27.17 -10.44
CA TYR A 72 4.77 26.51 -11.72
C TYR A 72 3.81 27.03 -12.80
N SER A 73 3.08 28.12 -12.53
CA SER A 73 2.28 28.80 -13.56
C SER A 73 3.14 29.66 -14.48
N VAL A 74 4.41 29.88 -14.12
CA VAL A 74 5.42 30.62 -14.89
C VAL A 74 6.67 29.76 -15.13
N ASP A 75 7.41 30.08 -16.19
CA ASP A 75 8.70 29.46 -16.50
C ASP A 75 9.84 30.10 -15.68
N ASP A 76 11.07 29.60 -15.87
CA ASP A 76 12.25 30.08 -15.14
C ASP A 76 12.61 31.54 -15.47
N THR A 77 12.02 32.12 -16.53
CA THR A 77 12.19 33.52 -16.94
C THR A 77 11.05 34.43 -16.46
N GLY A 78 10.05 33.85 -15.78
CA GLY A 78 8.89 34.56 -15.23
C GLY A 78 7.73 34.76 -16.23
N HIS A 79 7.79 34.16 -17.42
CA HIS A 79 6.68 34.20 -18.37
C HIS A 79 5.66 33.11 -18.04
N PRO A 80 4.34 33.34 -18.24
CA PRO A 80 3.33 32.30 -18.07
C PRO A 80 3.64 31.06 -18.90
N ARG A 81 3.49 29.87 -18.30
CA ARG A 81 3.63 28.60 -19.03
C ARG A 81 2.35 28.29 -19.79
N ASP A 82 2.52 27.95 -21.06
CA ASP A 82 1.42 27.45 -21.89
C ASP A 82 1.10 25.98 -21.58
N GLU A 83 2.11 25.15 -21.32
CA GLU A 83 1.93 23.73 -21.00
C GLU A 83 2.73 23.30 -19.76
N LEU A 84 2.25 22.25 -19.10
CA LEU A 84 2.97 21.59 -18.02
C LEU A 84 2.64 20.09 -17.96
N TRP A 85 3.68 19.27 -17.84
CA TRP A 85 3.55 17.85 -17.55
C TRP A 85 3.89 17.58 -16.07
N LEU A 86 3.12 16.71 -15.43
CA LEU A 86 3.31 16.31 -14.03
C LEU A 86 3.12 14.79 -13.90
N ASP A 87 4.00 14.12 -13.18
CA ASP A 87 3.88 12.69 -12.86
C ASP A 87 3.42 12.51 -11.40
N TYR A 88 2.48 11.60 -11.13
CA TYR A 88 2.02 11.22 -9.79
C TYR A 88 2.21 9.71 -9.56
N VAL A 89 2.91 9.35 -8.48
CA VAL A 89 3.21 7.97 -8.11
C VAL A 89 2.99 7.78 -6.60
N ALA A 90 2.30 6.73 -6.18
CA ALA A 90 2.13 6.40 -4.76
C ALA A 90 2.43 4.93 -4.48
N ASP A 91 2.69 4.58 -3.22
CA ASP A 91 2.93 3.21 -2.73
C ASP A 91 4.13 2.55 -3.42
N LEU A 92 5.30 3.13 -3.24
CA LEU A 92 6.56 2.70 -3.85
C LEU A 92 7.55 2.21 -2.78
N GLY A 93 8.65 1.59 -3.22
CA GLY A 93 9.68 1.13 -2.29
C GLY A 93 9.32 -0.13 -1.49
N ASP A 94 8.55 -1.05 -2.08
CA ASP A 94 8.37 -2.42 -1.56
C ASP A 94 9.33 -3.40 -2.25
N GLY A 95 9.30 -3.52 -3.57
CA GLY A 95 10.20 -4.39 -4.33
C GLY A 95 10.88 -3.69 -5.49
N TRP A 96 12.18 -3.97 -5.68
CA TRP A 96 13.00 -3.37 -6.72
C TRP A 96 12.35 -3.39 -8.10
N ASP A 97 12.00 -4.57 -8.62
CA ASP A 97 11.47 -4.71 -9.98
C ASP A 97 10.22 -3.84 -10.22
N SER A 98 9.33 -3.80 -9.23
CA SER A 98 8.09 -3.03 -9.29
C SER A 98 8.38 -1.53 -9.29
N THR A 99 9.17 -1.07 -8.31
CA THR A 99 9.52 0.35 -8.16
C THR A 99 10.37 0.84 -9.32
N TYR A 100 11.35 0.06 -9.76
CA TYR A 100 12.25 0.43 -10.84
C TYR A 100 11.55 0.43 -12.21
N ALA A 101 10.62 -0.49 -12.46
CA ALA A 101 9.82 -0.46 -13.70
C ALA A 101 8.95 0.80 -13.81
N VAL A 102 8.29 1.20 -12.71
CA VAL A 102 7.55 2.45 -12.65
C VAL A 102 8.50 3.64 -12.79
N ALA A 103 9.58 3.68 -12.01
CA ALA A 103 10.56 4.76 -12.03
C ALA A 103 11.18 4.96 -13.42
N SER A 104 11.60 3.91 -14.11
CA SER A 104 12.21 3.98 -15.45
C SER A 104 11.26 4.53 -16.51
N THR A 105 9.96 4.23 -16.37
CA THR A 105 8.93 4.74 -17.29
C THR A 105 8.55 6.17 -16.94
N VAL A 106 8.38 6.45 -15.65
CA VAL A 106 8.18 7.81 -15.15
C VAL A 106 9.30 8.68 -15.68
N MET A 107 10.57 8.31 -15.49
CA MET A 107 11.79 9.07 -15.82
C MET A 107 12.17 9.07 -17.31
N ALA A 108 11.41 8.39 -18.18
CA ALA A 108 11.61 8.52 -19.63
C ALA A 108 11.31 9.96 -20.10
N PRO A 109 12.06 10.49 -21.09
CA PRO A 109 11.78 11.81 -21.65
C PRO A 109 10.46 11.84 -22.42
N GLU A 110 10.15 10.76 -23.13
CA GLU A 110 8.95 10.58 -23.93
C GLU A 110 8.49 9.12 -23.86
N LEU A 111 7.18 8.89 -23.93
CA LEU A 111 6.58 7.56 -24.02
C LEU A 111 5.49 7.55 -25.10
N ALA A 112 5.52 6.54 -25.95
CA ALA A 112 4.39 6.16 -26.80
C ALA A 112 3.55 5.10 -26.08
N LEU A 113 2.34 5.48 -25.66
CA LEU A 113 1.44 4.65 -24.87
C LEU A 113 0.20 4.29 -25.68
N THR A 114 -0.09 3.00 -25.80
CA THR A 114 -1.29 2.51 -26.48
C THR A 114 -2.44 2.36 -25.48
N ASP A 115 -3.65 2.79 -25.82
CA ASP A 115 -4.88 2.51 -25.07
C ASP A 115 -5.53 1.17 -25.45
N GLU A 116 -6.66 0.87 -24.82
CA GLU A 116 -7.43 -0.36 -25.06
C GLU A 116 -7.98 -0.44 -26.50
N ASP A 117 -8.19 0.72 -27.15
CA ASP A 117 -8.69 0.83 -28.54
C ASP A 117 -7.55 0.73 -29.58
N GLY A 118 -6.29 0.61 -29.13
CA GLY A 118 -5.13 0.52 -30.00
C GLY A 118 -4.58 1.88 -30.46
N LYS A 119 -5.15 3.00 -29.99
CA LYS A 119 -4.66 4.34 -30.32
C LYS A 119 -3.40 4.64 -29.52
N THR A 120 -2.40 5.20 -30.20
CA THR A 120 -1.12 5.58 -29.58
C THR A 120 -1.16 7.05 -29.17
N HIS A 121 -0.76 7.32 -27.93
CA HIS A 121 -0.64 8.64 -27.34
C HIS A 121 0.81 8.89 -26.96
N VAL A 122 1.40 9.96 -27.49
CA VAL A 122 2.75 10.37 -27.14
C VAL A 122 2.66 11.29 -25.93
N THR A 123 3.41 10.98 -24.87
CA THR A 123 3.43 11.74 -23.62
C THR A 123 4.85 12.10 -23.24
N ARG A 124 5.03 13.23 -22.56
CA ARG A 124 6.35 13.71 -22.11
C ARG A 124 6.53 13.48 -20.62
N GLY A 125 7.78 13.31 -20.19
CA GLY A 125 8.14 13.26 -18.78
C GLY A 125 7.73 14.54 -18.04
N GLY A 126 7.16 14.41 -16.84
CA GLY A 126 6.74 15.57 -16.05
C GLY A 126 7.87 16.44 -15.54
N ASP A 127 7.67 17.76 -15.55
CA ASP A 127 8.61 18.69 -14.92
C ASP A 127 8.54 18.60 -13.39
N VAL A 128 7.33 18.26 -12.91
CA VAL A 128 7.00 18.01 -11.52
C VAL A 128 6.72 16.53 -11.33
N LEU A 129 7.27 15.95 -10.26
CA LEU A 129 6.97 14.61 -9.78
C LEU A 129 6.34 14.74 -8.40
N VAL A 130 5.24 14.04 -8.17
CA VAL A 130 4.58 13.97 -6.86
C VAL A 130 4.60 12.53 -6.37
N PHE A 131 5.21 12.30 -5.21
CA PHE A 131 5.02 11.10 -4.44
C PHE A 131 3.81 11.23 -3.53
N GLY A 132 2.90 10.28 -3.67
CA GLY A 132 1.54 10.37 -3.19
C GLY A 132 1.28 9.63 -1.89
N GLY A 133 2.30 9.27 -1.11
CA GLY A 133 2.17 8.43 0.08
C GLY A 133 2.92 7.10 -0.03
N ASP A 134 3.38 6.61 1.13
CA ASP A 134 4.10 5.36 1.33
C ASP A 134 5.29 5.23 0.39
N GLU A 135 6.31 6.05 0.65
CA GLU A 135 7.54 6.05 -0.14
C GLU A 135 8.55 4.98 0.28
N VAL A 136 8.21 4.08 1.22
CA VAL A 136 9.07 2.99 1.68
C VAL A 136 8.32 1.88 2.41
N TYR A 137 8.73 0.63 2.21
CA TYR A 137 8.25 -0.52 2.99
C TYR A 137 9.41 -1.37 3.56
N PRO A 138 9.19 -2.15 4.63
CA PRO A 138 7.97 -2.19 5.44
C PRO A 138 7.86 -1.04 6.42
N THR A 139 8.97 -0.36 6.72
CA THR A 139 9.00 0.73 7.71
C THR A 139 10.08 1.73 7.39
N ALA A 140 9.82 3.01 7.62
CA ALA A 140 10.79 4.08 7.41
C ALA A 140 12.12 3.86 8.14
N SER A 141 13.20 4.15 7.40
CA SER A 141 14.55 4.47 7.85
C SER A 141 15.35 4.99 6.66
N VAL A 142 16.43 5.73 6.91
CA VAL A 142 17.31 6.25 5.85
C VAL A 142 17.80 5.15 4.92
N ASP A 143 18.22 4.00 5.45
CA ASP A 143 18.75 2.88 4.66
C ASP A 143 17.68 2.23 3.77
N GLU A 144 16.45 2.08 4.28
CA GLU A 144 15.34 1.54 3.51
C GLU A 144 14.93 2.51 2.40
N TYR A 145 14.83 3.82 2.67
CA TYR A 145 14.57 4.81 1.62
C TYR A 145 15.66 4.80 0.55
N GLN A 146 16.93 4.75 0.95
CA GLN A 146 18.04 4.75 0.00
C GLN A 146 17.94 3.53 -0.92
N ALA A 147 17.78 2.34 -0.34
CA ALA A 147 17.80 1.08 -1.09
C ALA A 147 16.52 0.83 -1.92
N ARG A 148 15.37 1.33 -1.47
CA ARG A 148 14.07 0.99 -2.06
C ARG A 148 13.43 2.11 -2.86
N THR A 149 13.90 3.35 -2.71
CA THR A 149 13.26 4.51 -3.35
C THR A 149 14.26 5.42 -4.04
N VAL A 150 15.32 5.86 -3.34
CA VAL A 150 16.30 6.78 -3.92
C VAL A 150 17.09 6.10 -5.03
N VAL A 151 17.78 5.00 -4.75
CA VAL A 151 18.61 4.30 -5.75
C VAL A 151 17.79 3.88 -6.98
N PRO A 152 16.60 3.26 -6.85
CA PRO A 152 15.81 2.92 -8.03
C PRO A 152 15.50 4.10 -8.96
N TYR A 153 15.16 5.27 -8.40
CA TYR A 153 14.85 6.44 -9.20
C TYR A 153 16.08 7.18 -9.71
N GLU A 154 17.19 7.17 -8.98
CA GLU A 154 18.49 7.68 -9.46
C GLU A 154 18.98 6.89 -10.67
N ASP A 155 18.91 5.57 -10.57
CA ASP A 155 19.31 4.63 -11.62
C ASP A 155 18.36 4.70 -12.83
N ALA A 156 17.07 5.00 -12.59
CA ALA A 156 16.05 5.10 -13.62
C ALA A 156 16.13 6.39 -14.48
N LEU A 157 16.82 7.44 -14.01
CA LEU A 157 16.87 8.71 -14.71
C LEU A 157 17.56 8.58 -16.08
N ASN A 158 16.79 8.72 -17.16
CA ASN A 158 17.33 8.91 -18.50
C ASN A 158 17.99 10.29 -18.58
N LYS A 159 19.27 10.37 -18.97
CA LYS A 159 20.04 11.63 -18.91
C LYS A 159 19.63 12.67 -19.96
N ARG A 160 18.82 12.28 -20.95
CA ARG A 160 18.16 13.20 -21.89
C ARG A 160 17.01 13.99 -21.25
N ARG A 161 16.60 13.62 -20.04
CA ARG A 161 15.58 14.34 -19.26
C ARG A 161 16.25 15.11 -18.13
N HIS A 162 15.78 16.33 -17.88
CA HIS A 162 16.18 17.04 -16.67
C HIS A 162 15.58 16.37 -15.42
N ARG A 163 16.20 16.60 -14.27
CA ARG A 163 15.68 16.12 -12.99
C ARG A 163 14.36 16.83 -12.67
N PRO A 164 13.26 16.11 -12.42
CA PRO A 164 12.00 16.74 -12.02
C PRO A 164 12.14 17.40 -10.65
N HIS A 165 11.27 18.37 -10.39
CA HIS A 165 11.04 18.86 -9.04
C HIS A 165 10.12 17.89 -8.31
N LEU A 166 10.61 17.31 -7.21
CA LEU A 166 9.88 16.33 -6.42
C LEU A 166 9.18 17.01 -5.24
N PHE A 167 7.89 16.69 -5.10
CA PHE A 167 7.09 16.90 -3.91
C PHE A 167 6.57 15.55 -3.39
N ALA A 168 6.36 15.42 -2.09
CA ALA A 168 5.92 14.18 -1.46
C ALA A 168 4.95 14.48 -0.31
N VAL A 169 3.95 13.62 -0.14
CA VAL A 169 3.10 13.57 1.06
C VAL A 169 3.33 12.24 1.77
N PRO A 170 3.54 12.20 3.10
CA PRO A 170 3.85 10.95 3.78
C PRO A 170 2.59 10.08 3.95
N GLY A 171 2.77 8.76 3.77
CA GLY A 171 1.81 7.73 4.15
C GLY A 171 2.10 7.13 5.52
N ASN A 172 1.35 6.10 5.90
CA ASN A 172 1.47 5.50 7.23
C ASN A 172 2.83 4.79 7.44
N HIS A 173 3.44 4.25 6.38
CA HIS A 173 4.73 3.57 6.44
C HIS A 173 5.91 4.55 6.64
N ASP A 174 5.76 5.78 6.15
CA ASP A 174 6.70 6.88 6.33
C ASP A 174 6.71 7.40 7.78
N TRP A 175 5.57 7.29 8.46
CA TRP A 175 5.38 7.72 9.86
C TRP A 175 5.94 6.73 10.90
N TYR A 176 6.36 5.52 10.53
CA TYR A 176 6.86 4.53 11.49
C TYR A 176 8.17 4.88 12.20
N ASP A 177 8.90 5.91 11.76
CA ASP A 177 10.06 6.45 12.47
C ASP A 177 9.83 7.86 13.05
N GLY A 178 8.57 8.30 13.12
CA GLY A 178 8.22 9.67 13.54
C GLY A 178 8.51 10.73 12.48
N LEU A 179 8.47 10.36 11.20
CA LEU A 179 8.69 11.22 10.03
C LEU A 179 10.12 11.75 9.89
N VAL A 180 11.08 11.20 10.64
CA VAL A 180 12.46 11.72 10.69
C VAL A 180 13.17 11.50 9.36
N SER A 181 13.07 10.29 8.80
CA SER A 181 13.75 9.97 7.54
C SER A 181 13.08 10.66 6.35
N PHE A 182 11.75 10.71 6.31
CA PHE A 182 10.99 11.44 5.30
C PHE A 182 11.42 12.91 5.24
N THR A 183 11.40 13.60 6.40
CA THR A 183 11.75 15.02 6.48
C THR A 183 13.21 15.28 6.10
N ARG A 184 14.14 14.35 6.38
CA ARG A 184 15.54 14.48 5.95
C ARG A 184 15.70 14.35 4.44
N LEU A 185 14.91 13.51 3.79
CA LEU A 185 15.03 13.22 2.38
C LEU A 185 14.29 14.24 1.51
N PHE A 186 13.04 14.57 1.87
CA PHE A 186 12.14 15.36 1.03
C PHE A 186 12.01 16.82 1.46
N CYS A 187 12.27 17.14 2.74
CA CYS A 187 11.96 18.44 3.33
C CYS A 187 13.18 19.28 3.74
N GLN A 188 14.37 18.97 3.22
CA GLN A 188 15.63 19.66 3.57
C GLN A 188 16.42 20.14 2.34
N GLY A 189 15.79 20.19 1.17
CA GLY A 189 16.44 20.64 -0.06
C GLY A 189 17.60 19.74 -0.51
N ARG A 190 17.64 18.47 -0.08
CA ARG A 190 18.67 17.52 -0.52
C ARG A 190 18.51 17.23 -2.00
N ARG A 191 19.63 17.14 -2.70
CA ARG A 191 19.65 16.79 -4.12
C ARG A 191 19.98 15.32 -4.28
N SER A 192 19.04 14.57 -4.83
CA SER A 192 19.30 13.23 -5.37
C SER A 192 19.82 13.35 -6.80
N ASN A 193 20.44 12.30 -7.31
CA ASN A 193 20.74 12.19 -8.73
C ASN A 193 19.49 12.02 -9.61
N GLY A 194 18.34 11.65 -9.04
CA GLY A 194 17.09 11.42 -9.75
C GLY A 194 16.15 12.63 -9.76
N TRP A 195 16.17 13.49 -8.73
CA TRP A 195 15.22 14.60 -8.56
C TRP A 195 15.78 15.76 -7.73
N ARG A 196 15.01 16.85 -7.63
CA ARG A 196 15.29 18.01 -6.77
C ARG A 196 14.10 18.31 -5.87
N THR A 197 14.29 18.37 -4.56
CA THR A 197 13.21 18.68 -3.60
C THR A 197 13.17 20.18 -3.31
N GLN A 198 11.97 20.74 -3.11
CA GLN A 198 11.80 22.14 -2.70
C GLN A 198 11.02 22.33 -1.39
N GLN A 199 10.11 21.42 -1.07
CA GLN A 199 9.30 21.52 0.16
C GLN A 199 10.17 21.52 1.42
N GLN A 200 9.67 22.15 2.48
CA GLN A 200 10.31 22.14 3.80
C GLN A 200 9.43 21.50 4.87
N ARG A 201 8.18 21.18 4.55
CA ARG A 201 7.19 20.52 5.40
C ARG A 201 6.61 19.30 4.68
N SER A 202 5.86 18.48 5.41
CA SER A 202 5.22 17.27 4.89
C SER A 202 3.97 17.53 4.04
N TYR A 203 3.52 18.77 4.00
CA TYR A 203 2.43 19.26 3.16
C TYR A 203 2.90 20.45 2.32
N PHE A 204 2.25 20.66 1.18
CA PHE A 204 2.64 21.68 0.21
C PHE A 204 1.46 22.14 -0.65
N ALA A 205 1.64 23.27 -1.34
CA ALA A 205 0.75 23.74 -2.39
C ALA A 205 1.56 24.15 -3.62
N LEU A 206 1.09 23.74 -4.80
CA LEU A 206 1.62 24.14 -6.09
C LEU A 206 0.60 25.00 -6.81
N ARG A 207 1.05 26.14 -7.33
CA ARG A 207 0.29 26.92 -8.30
C ARG A 207 0.69 26.46 -9.69
N LEU A 208 -0.26 25.97 -10.46
CA LEU A 208 -0.04 25.40 -11.79
C LEU A 208 -0.61 26.34 -12.87
N PRO A 209 -0.27 26.14 -14.15
CA PRO A 209 -0.80 26.94 -15.23
C PRO A 209 -2.33 26.93 -15.28
N HIS A 210 -2.90 27.94 -15.93
CA HIS A 210 -4.32 28.00 -16.25
C HIS A 210 -5.30 27.95 -15.06
N GLY A 211 -4.84 28.38 -13.88
CA GLY A 211 -5.67 28.45 -12.67
C GLY A 211 -5.88 27.11 -11.98
N TRP A 212 -4.98 26.14 -12.20
CA TRP A 212 -4.94 24.90 -11.44
C TRP A 212 -4.06 25.02 -10.21
N TRP A 213 -4.45 24.33 -9.14
CA TRP A 213 -3.70 24.21 -7.90
C TRP A 213 -3.60 22.74 -7.52
N LEU A 214 -2.43 22.31 -7.04
CA LEU A 214 -2.26 20.99 -6.45
C LEU A 214 -1.89 21.15 -4.97
N LEU A 215 -2.69 20.54 -4.10
CA LEU A 215 -2.49 20.57 -2.65
C LEU A 215 -2.12 19.18 -2.16
N GLY A 216 -0.98 19.04 -1.49
CA GLY A 216 -0.56 17.80 -0.83
C GLY A 216 -0.75 17.90 0.67
N THR A 217 -1.55 17.01 1.25
CA THR A 217 -1.89 17.02 2.69
C THR A 217 -1.21 15.88 3.46
N ASP A 218 -0.97 16.11 4.75
CA ASP A 218 -0.44 15.10 5.68
C ASP A 218 -1.42 14.89 6.84
N PHE A 219 -2.11 13.74 6.82
CA PHE A 219 -3.10 13.35 7.82
C PHE A 219 -2.53 12.48 8.96
N GLN A 220 -1.22 12.24 9.05
CA GLN A 220 -0.54 11.47 10.12
C GLN A 220 -1.36 10.31 10.73
N LEU A 221 -1.15 9.07 10.26
CA LEU A 221 -1.74 7.84 10.85
C LEU A 221 -3.24 7.97 11.18
N GLU A 222 -4.02 8.58 10.26
CA GLU A 222 -5.46 8.83 10.42
C GLU A 222 -5.85 9.88 11.49
N SER A 223 -4.95 10.81 11.83
CA SER A 223 -5.26 11.96 12.67
C SER A 223 -5.90 13.12 11.88
N ASP A 224 -6.52 14.06 12.61
CA ASP A 224 -7.09 15.26 12.01
C ASP A 224 -5.95 16.21 11.54
N LEU A 225 -6.26 17.16 10.65
CA LEU A 225 -5.30 18.20 10.25
C LEU A 225 -4.90 19.02 11.48
N ASP A 226 -3.59 19.20 11.69
CA ASP A 226 -3.12 20.07 12.76
C ASP A 226 -3.45 21.56 12.45
N ALA A 227 -3.55 22.37 13.51
CA ALA A 227 -3.92 23.78 13.35
C ALA A 227 -2.98 24.55 12.40
N PRO A 228 -1.64 24.35 12.41
CA PRO A 228 -0.75 25.02 11.45
C PRO A 228 -1.01 24.64 9.99
N GLN A 229 -1.33 23.38 9.69
CA GLN A 229 -1.65 22.95 8.33
C GLN A 229 -3.00 23.52 7.88
N VAL A 230 -3.99 23.60 8.77
CA VAL A 230 -5.27 24.28 8.49
C VAL A 230 -5.03 25.76 8.16
N GLU A 231 -4.28 26.48 9.00
CA GLU A 231 -3.96 27.89 8.77
C GLU A 231 -3.19 28.10 7.45
N PHE A 232 -2.25 27.20 7.14
CA PHE A 232 -1.53 27.20 5.88
C PHE A 232 -2.49 27.11 4.68
N PHE A 233 -3.40 26.13 4.67
CA PHE A 233 -4.33 25.96 3.56
C PHE A 233 -5.39 27.05 3.47
N GLN A 234 -5.80 27.66 4.60
CA GLN A 234 -6.66 28.85 4.59
C GLN A 234 -5.95 30.03 3.89
N LYS A 235 -4.67 30.26 4.19
CA LYS A 235 -3.86 31.29 3.52
C LYS A 235 -3.70 31.02 2.03
N VAL A 236 -3.48 29.75 1.64
CA VAL A 236 -3.42 29.34 0.23
C VAL A 236 -4.76 29.57 -0.46
N ALA A 237 -5.87 29.18 0.16
CA ALA A 237 -7.22 29.38 -0.38
C ALA A 237 -7.53 30.86 -0.62
N GLY A 238 -7.06 31.76 0.26
CA GLY A 238 -7.16 33.21 0.10
C GLY A 238 -6.43 33.78 -1.13
N GLN A 239 -5.50 33.02 -1.73
CA GLN A 239 -4.82 33.41 -2.98
C GLN A 239 -5.48 32.86 -4.24
N MET A 240 -6.45 31.94 -4.10
CA MET A 240 -7.11 31.30 -5.23
C MET A 240 -8.27 32.15 -5.76
N ARG A 241 -8.38 32.28 -7.08
CA ARG A 241 -9.55 32.91 -7.71
C ARG A 241 -10.77 31.99 -7.63
N ALA A 242 -11.96 32.56 -7.77
CA ALA A 242 -13.21 31.78 -7.79
C ALA A 242 -13.30 30.78 -8.95
N THR A 243 -12.55 31.01 -10.03
CA THR A 243 -12.46 30.13 -11.20
C THR A 243 -11.40 29.03 -11.07
N ASP A 244 -10.48 29.17 -10.11
CA ASP A 244 -9.36 28.25 -9.95
C ASP A 244 -9.84 26.89 -9.45
N ARG A 245 -9.14 25.84 -9.90
CA ARG A 245 -9.49 24.43 -9.63
C ARG A 245 -8.43 23.75 -8.79
N ILE A 246 -8.87 22.79 -7.99
CA ILE A 246 -8.01 22.09 -7.03
C ILE A 246 -7.89 20.62 -7.40
N ILE A 247 -6.64 20.16 -7.43
CA ILE A 247 -6.24 18.77 -7.32
C ILE A 247 -5.80 18.55 -5.87
N LEU A 248 -6.44 17.61 -5.18
CA LEU A 248 -6.08 17.25 -3.81
C LEU A 248 -5.34 15.91 -3.81
N CYS A 249 -4.13 15.90 -3.27
CA CYS A 249 -3.27 14.75 -3.12
C CYS A 249 -3.22 14.36 -1.64
N ASN A 250 -3.71 13.16 -1.34
CA ASN A 250 -3.70 12.56 -0.01
C ASN A 250 -2.97 11.22 -0.07
N ALA A 251 -2.30 10.81 1.01
CA ALA A 251 -1.74 9.46 1.06
C ALA A 251 -2.82 8.39 0.92
N GLU A 252 -3.95 8.58 1.60
CA GLU A 252 -5.00 7.58 1.70
C GLU A 252 -6.32 8.02 1.04
N PRO A 253 -7.08 7.09 0.45
CA PRO A 253 -8.37 7.38 -0.15
C PRO A 253 -9.43 7.47 0.94
N ALA A 254 -9.47 8.60 1.66
CA ALA A 254 -10.37 8.79 2.79
C ALA A 254 -11.85 8.56 2.41
N TRP A 255 -12.24 8.85 1.17
CA TRP A 255 -13.59 8.57 0.66
C TRP A 255 -13.95 7.08 0.59
N VAL A 256 -12.97 6.19 0.50
CA VAL A 256 -13.17 4.73 0.58
C VAL A 256 -13.21 4.29 2.03
N LYS A 257 -12.24 4.73 2.86
CA LYS A 257 -12.18 4.36 4.28
C LYS A 257 -13.48 4.72 5.01
N GLN A 258 -14.02 5.92 4.77
CA GLN A 258 -15.28 6.39 5.35
C GLN A 258 -16.48 5.45 5.13
N GLN A 259 -16.57 4.82 3.97
CA GLN A 259 -17.70 3.93 3.65
C GLN A 259 -17.55 2.53 4.24
N VAL A 260 -16.31 2.09 4.47
CA VAL A 260 -16.01 0.73 4.95
C VAL A 260 -15.90 0.69 6.47
N MET A 261 -15.48 1.80 7.08
CA MET A 261 -15.34 1.98 8.52
C MET A 261 -15.98 3.32 8.94
N PRO A 262 -17.32 3.44 8.89
CA PRO A 262 -17.99 4.61 9.42
C PRO A 262 -17.70 4.69 10.93
N HIS A 263 -17.02 5.76 11.36
CA HIS A 263 -16.70 5.95 12.76
C HIS A 263 -18.00 6.23 13.52
N ALA A 264 -18.40 5.30 14.39
CA ALA A 264 -19.55 5.52 15.27
C ALA A 264 -19.26 6.73 16.17
N GLY A 265 -20.05 7.79 16.03
CA GLY A 265 -20.02 8.96 16.91
C GLY A 265 -19.28 10.20 16.40
N ARG A 266 -18.78 10.22 15.15
CA ARG A 266 -18.23 11.43 14.50
C ARG A 266 -19.29 12.05 13.57
N GLY A 267 -19.53 13.35 13.70
CA GLY A 267 -20.52 14.11 12.93
C GLY A 267 -20.08 14.42 11.50
N PHE A 268 -20.95 15.04 10.69
CA PHE A 268 -20.67 15.40 9.29
C PHE A 268 -19.41 16.28 9.12
N LEU A 269 -19.08 17.12 10.11
CA LEU A 269 -17.89 17.99 10.13
C LEU A 269 -16.59 17.32 10.64
N ASP A 270 -16.65 16.08 11.13
CA ASP A 270 -15.48 15.32 11.55
C ASP A 270 -14.83 14.55 10.38
N HIS A 271 -15.26 14.84 9.14
CA HIS A 271 -14.74 14.26 7.92
C HIS A 271 -13.67 15.18 7.31
N ASN A 272 -12.42 14.76 7.35
CA ASN A 272 -11.26 15.51 6.88
C ASN A 272 -11.42 16.13 5.47
N ILE A 273 -12.06 15.42 4.52
CA ILE A 273 -12.30 15.96 3.17
C ILE A 273 -13.38 17.03 3.16
N ASP A 274 -14.52 16.78 3.80
CA ASP A 274 -15.64 17.74 3.81
C ASP A 274 -15.27 18.99 4.60
N PHE A 275 -14.58 18.84 5.73
CA PHE A 275 -13.98 19.93 6.49
C PHE A 275 -13.02 20.74 5.60
N LEU A 276 -12.13 20.09 4.86
CA LEU A 276 -11.21 20.77 3.97
C LEU A 276 -11.95 21.54 2.86
N GLU A 277 -12.95 20.94 2.21
CA GLU A 277 -13.72 21.63 1.16
C GLU A 277 -14.58 22.80 1.67
N GLN A 278 -15.22 22.63 2.84
CA GLN A 278 -16.23 23.57 3.34
C GLN A 278 -15.63 24.67 4.23
N GLU A 279 -14.75 24.30 5.16
CA GLU A 279 -14.25 25.19 6.21
C GLU A 279 -12.86 25.75 5.90
N VAL A 280 -12.05 25.05 5.10
CA VAL A 280 -10.67 25.46 4.79
C VAL A 280 -10.57 26.11 3.41
N LEU A 281 -11.04 25.43 2.37
CA LEU A 281 -10.88 25.85 0.97
C LEU A 281 -12.04 26.70 0.46
N GLY A 282 -13.25 26.53 1.02
CA GLY A 282 -14.47 27.21 0.58
C GLY A 282 -14.92 26.86 -0.84
N LYS A 283 -14.35 25.82 -1.46
CA LYS A 283 -14.67 25.36 -2.82
C LYS A 283 -14.46 23.85 -2.98
N LYS A 284 -15.17 23.26 -3.94
CA LYS A 284 -15.07 21.83 -4.21
C LYS A 284 -13.80 21.46 -4.97
N VAL A 285 -13.19 20.35 -4.57
CA VAL A 285 -12.03 19.75 -5.23
C VAL A 285 -12.48 19.10 -6.54
N SER A 286 -11.72 19.35 -7.61
CA SER A 286 -12.00 18.81 -8.94
C SER A 286 -11.45 17.41 -9.14
N VAL A 287 -10.26 17.13 -8.61
CA VAL A 287 -9.58 15.84 -8.73
C VAL A 287 -9.00 15.44 -7.38
N PHE A 288 -9.34 14.25 -6.91
CA PHE A 288 -8.69 13.63 -5.75
C PHE A 288 -7.73 12.54 -6.23
N LEU A 289 -6.50 12.57 -5.73
CA LEU A 289 -5.45 11.59 -5.97
C LEU A 289 -5.08 10.94 -4.63
N ALA A 290 -4.99 9.61 -4.61
CA ALA A 290 -4.53 8.87 -3.45
C ALA A 290 -3.80 7.56 -3.78
N GLY A 291 -3.00 7.10 -2.82
CA GLY A 291 -2.36 5.78 -2.77
C GLY A 291 -3.07 4.85 -1.78
N ASP A 292 -2.30 4.18 -0.90
CA ASP A 292 -2.64 3.25 0.21
C ASP A 292 -3.33 1.95 -0.24
N LEU A 293 -4.19 2.04 -1.25
CA LEU A 293 -4.73 0.90 -1.94
C LEU A 293 -3.88 0.62 -3.18
N HIS A 294 -3.11 -0.48 -3.15
CA HIS A 294 -2.03 -0.74 -4.10
C HIS A 294 -2.48 -1.20 -5.50
N HIS A 295 -3.48 -0.53 -6.06
CA HIS A 295 -4.09 -0.77 -7.36
C HIS A 295 -4.56 0.54 -7.96
N TYR A 296 -5.03 0.52 -9.21
CA TYR A 296 -5.69 1.68 -9.80
C TYR A 296 -7.21 1.53 -9.71
N ARG A 297 -7.90 2.63 -9.36
CA ARG A 297 -9.36 2.71 -9.35
C ARG A 297 -9.82 4.14 -9.57
N ARG A 298 -10.76 4.33 -10.49
CA ARG A 298 -11.34 5.65 -10.78
C ARG A 298 -12.83 5.68 -10.49
N HIS A 299 -13.26 6.74 -9.83
CA HIS A 299 -14.65 7.15 -9.71
C HIS A 299 -14.87 8.54 -10.28
N GLU A 300 -16.07 8.75 -10.81
CA GLU A 300 -16.46 10.00 -11.44
C GLU A 300 -17.91 10.33 -11.09
N ASN A 301 -18.21 11.61 -10.86
CA ASN A 301 -19.57 12.09 -10.65
C ASN A 301 -20.12 12.86 -11.86
N ALA A 302 -21.41 13.23 -11.81
CA ALA A 302 -22.08 13.96 -12.89
C ALA A 302 -21.47 15.34 -13.19
N ASP A 303 -20.79 15.95 -12.21
CA ASP A 303 -20.08 17.23 -12.38
C ASP A 303 -18.72 17.08 -13.07
N GLY A 304 -18.30 15.84 -13.41
CA GLY A 304 -17.00 15.53 -13.98
C GLY A 304 -15.85 15.58 -12.96
N ARG A 305 -16.15 15.58 -11.65
CA ARG A 305 -15.14 15.47 -10.59
C ARG A 305 -14.60 14.04 -10.56
N GLN A 306 -13.30 13.92 -10.32
CA GLN A 306 -12.61 12.63 -10.36
C GLN A 306 -12.08 12.26 -8.97
N LYS A 307 -12.22 10.99 -8.59
CA LYS A 307 -11.52 10.37 -7.45
C LYS A 307 -10.70 9.21 -7.97
N ILE A 308 -9.38 9.32 -7.90
CA ILE A 308 -8.44 8.38 -8.52
C ILE A 308 -7.52 7.82 -7.44
N ILE A 309 -7.57 6.51 -7.28
CA ILE A 309 -6.58 5.73 -6.53
C ILE A 309 -5.53 5.27 -7.55
N ALA A 310 -4.26 5.53 -7.29
CA ALA A 310 -3.13 5.14 -8.12
C ALA A 310 -1.94 4.64 -7.29
N GLY A 311 -2.19 3.63 -6.44
CA GLY A 311 -1.19 3.06 -5.53
C GLY A 311 -0.28 2.00 -6.15
N GLY A 312 0.03 2.15 -7.43
CA GLY A 312 0.76 1.14 -8.18
C GLY A 312 2.27 1.33 -8.24
N GLY A 313 2.87 2.16 -7.38
CA GLY A 313 4.24 2.64 -7.56
C GLY A 313 5.33 1.61 -7.27
N GLY A 314 5.04 0.55 -6.53
CA GLY A 314 6.04 -0.45 -6.15
C GLY A 314 5.58 -1.52 -5.19
N ALA A 315 4.58 -1.21 -4.36
CA ALA A 315 4.00 -2.11 -3.38
C ALA A 315 3.39 -3.36 -3.98
N PHE A 316 3.26 -4.43 -3.20
CA PHE A 316 2.49 -5.60 -3.60
C PHE A 316 1.06 -5.21 -3.99
N LEU A 317 0.45 -5.87 -4.97
CA LEU A 317 -0.92 -5.55 -5.40
C LEU A 317 -1.94 -5.75 -4.27
N HIS A 318 -2.89 -4.83 -4.09
CA HIS A 318 -4.11 -5.03 -3.30
C HIS A 318 -5.28 -5.56 -4.15
N PRO A 319 -6.29 -6.21 -3.54
CA PRO A 319 -7.46 -6.64 -4.29
C PRO A 319 -8.27 -5.44 -4.81
N THR A 320 -8.81 -5.54 -6.03
CA THR A 320 -9.74 -4.53 -6.59
C THR A 320 -11.21 -4.90 -6.40
N HIS A 321 -11.49 -6.16 -6.07
CA HIS A 321 -12.86 -6.61 -5.75
C HIS A 321 -13.28 -6.26 -4.32
N LEU A 322 -12.36 -5.73 -3.50
CA LEU A 322 -12.62 -5.14 -2.20
C LEU A 322 -11.80 -3.84 -2.00
N PRO A 323 -12.26 -2.93 -1.14
CA PRO A 323 -13.65 -2.84 -0.67
C PRO A 323 -14.62 -2.58 -1.83
N LYS A 324 -15.87 -3.05 -1.70
CA LYS A 324 -16.93 -2.86 -2.69
C LYS A 324 -17.48 -1.43 -2.57
N VAL A 325 -16.85 -0.51 -3.28
CA VAL A 325 -17.26 0.89 -3.36
C VAL A 325 -17.53 1.20 -4.82
N ASP A 326 -18.72 0.82 -5.28
CA ASP A 326 -19.15 0.99 -6.69
C ASP A 326 -19.74 2.38 -6.87
N GLN A 327 -20.42 2.85 -5.84
CA GLN A 327 -20.96 4.20 -5.71
C GLN A 327 -20.44 4.79 -4.41
N SER A 328 -20.25 6.11 -4.37
CA SER A 328 -19.86 6.82 -3.16
C SER A 328 -20.62 8.14 -3.02
N PRO A 329 -20.71 8.71 -1.80
CA PRO A 329 -21.38 9.98 -1.56
C PRO A 329 -20.93 11.08 -2.53
N GLY A 330 -21.86 11.95 -2.94
CA GLY A 330 -21.62 12.98 -3.96
C GLY A 330 -21.82 12.51 -5.40
N GLY A 331 -22.52 11.38 -5.62
CA GLY A 331 -22.90 10.88 -6.94
C GLY A 331 -21.74 10.25 -7.74
N PHE A 332 -20.67 9.86 -7.07
CA PHE A 332 -19.49 9.27 -7.70
C PHE A 332 -19.74 7.79 -8.00
N VAL A 333 -19.47 7.38 -9.24
CA VAL A 333 -19.62 6.00 -9.73
C VAL A 333 -18.28 5.47 -10.22
N GLN A 334 -17.94 4.23 -9.89
CA GLN A 334 -16.71 3.59 -10.35
C GLN A 334 -16.75 3.42 -11.88
N LYS A 335 -15.70 3.89 -12.55
CA LYS A 335 -15.54 3.79 -14.01
C LYS A 335 -14.56 2.71 -14.41
N ALA A 336 -13.43 2.63 -13.72
CA ALA A 336 -12.36 1.69 -14.04
C ALA A 336 -11.65 1.15 -12.79
N SER A 337 -11.02 -0.02 -12.92
CA SER A 337 -10.14 -0.61 -11.92
C SER A 337 -9.10 -1.50 -12.59
N TYR A 338 -7.86 -1.46 -12.10
CA TYR A 338 -6.77 -2.25 -12.66
C TYR A 338 -5.96 -2.94 -11.54
N PRO A 339 -5.95 -4.29 -11.51
CA PRO A 339 -6.64 -5.21 -12.42
C PRO A 339 -8.17 -5.16 -12.32
N SER A 340 -8.86 -5.76 -13.30
CA SER A 340 -10.31 -5.96 -13.21
C SER A 340 -10.69 -6.74 -11.95
N ARG A 341 -11.91 -6.54 -11.43
CA ARG A 341 -12.41 -7.26 -10.24
C ARG A 341 -12.34 -8.77 -10.41
N LYS A 342 -12.72 -9.28 -11.57
CA LYS A 342 -12.69 -10.71 -11.90
C LYS A 342 -11.25 -11.25 -11.86
N THR A 343 -10.31 -10.53 -12.46
CA THR A 343 -8.88 -10.88 -12.41
C THR A 343 -8.38 -10.88 -10.97
N SER A 344 -8.75 -9.89 -10.17
CA SER A 344 -8.37 -9.82 -8.75
C SER A 344 -8.94 -10.99 -7.93
N GLN A 345 -10.20 -11.36 -8.11
CA GLN A 345 -10.80 -12.55 -7.45
C GLN A 345 -10.07 -13.84 -7.83
N TRP A 346 -9.68 -13.95 -9.10
CA TRP A 346 -8.92 -15.11 -9.58
C TRP A 346 -7.50 -15.16 -8.99
N LEU A 347 -6.82 -14.01 -8.89
CA LEU A 347 -5.50 -13.92 -8.26
C LEU A 347 -5.52 -14.38 -6.80
N ALA A 348 -6.62 -14.17 -6.08
CA ALA A 348 -6.76 -14.62 -4.69
C ALA A 348 -6.60 -16.14 -4.52
N TRP A 349 -6.92 -16.95 -5.54
CA TRP A 349 -6.73 -18.41 -5.50
C TRP A 349 -5.27 -18.83 -5.34
N ARG A 350 -4.31 -17.94 -5.63
CA ARG A 350 -2.89 -18.17 -5.35
C ARG A 350 -2.60 -18.32 -3.86
N ASN A 351 -3.53 -17.96 -2.96
CA ASN A 351 -3.40 -18.27 -1.53
C ASN A 351 -3.37 -19.79 -1.28
N LEU A 352 -3.81 -20.66 -2.21
CA LEU A 352 -3.59 -22.11 -2.08
C LEU A 352 -2.11 -22.50 -2.21
N LEU A 353 -1.27 -21.62 -2.78
CA LEU A 353 0.17 -21.79 -2.87
C LEU A 353 0.90 -21.12 -1.70
N PHE A 354 0.21 -20.79 -0.59
CA PHE A 354 0.78 -20.05 0.53
C PHE A 354 2.12 -20.62 1.00
N THR A 355 2.19 -21.94 1.16
CA THR A 355 3.41 -22.64 1.59
C THR A 355 4.60 -22.39 0.66
N ALA A 356 4.37 -22.40 -0.66
CA ALA A 356 5.42 -22.19 -1.65
C ALA A 356 5.84 -20.71 -1.73
N ILE A 357 4.92 -19.78 -1.47
CA ILE A 357 5.19 -18.34 -1.53
C ILE A 357 5.87 -17.85 -0.24
N ASN A 358 5.54 -18.43 0.91
CA ASN A 358 5.97 -17.98 2.24
C ASN A 358 6.77 -19.06 2.99
N PRO A 359 7.99 -19.43 2.54
CA PRO A 359 8.74 -20.57 3.09
C PRO A 359 9.14 -20.38 4.56
N TRP A 360 9.50 -19.16 4.99
CA TRP A 360 9.85 -18.87 6.39
C TRP A 360 8.63 -18.94 7.32
N PHE A 361 7.44 -18.61 6.82
CA PHE A 361 6.20 -18.88 7.54
C PHE A 361 5.96 -20.39 7.67
N GLY A 362 6.29 -21.17 6.62
CA GLY A 362 6.34 -22.63 6.68
C GLY A 362 7.23 -23.14 7.81
N VAL A 363 8.48 -22.68 7.88
CA VAL A 363 9.40 -23.05 8.97
C VAL A 363 8.79 -22.72 10.34
N PHE A 364 8.22 -21.52 10.51
CA PHE A 364 7.54 -21.14 11.74
C PHE A 364 6.39 -22.09 12.11
N MET A 365 5.52 -22.41 11.15
CA MET A 365 4.41 -23.36 11.39
C MET A 365 4.92 -24.78 11.67
N GLY A 366 6.03 -25.20 11.06
CA GLY A 366 6.69 -26.47 11.37
C GLY A 366 7.10 -26.53 12.84
N VAL A 367 7.69 -25.46 13.38
CA VAL A 367 8.02 -25.36 14.81
C VAL A 367 6.76 -25.43 15.67
N VAL A 368 5.73 -24.64 15.36
CA VAL A 368 4.46 -24.63 16.12
C VAL A 368 3.83 -26.02 16.18
N TYR A 369 3.73 -26.72 15.05
CA TYR A 369 3.16 -28.06 14.97
C TYR A 369 3.99 -29.11 15.70
N THR A 370 5.32 -28.98 15.65
CA THR A 370 6.23 -29.84 16.43
C THR A 370 5.99 -29.63 17.91
N LEU A 371 5.90 -28.39 18.40
CA LEU A 371 5.65 -28.11 19.82
C LEU A 371 4.29 -28.62 20.29
N LEU A 372 3.26 -28.56 19.44
CA LEU A 372 1.93 -29.09 19.76
C LEU A 372 1.91 -30.61 19.88
N GLY A 373 2.59 -31.31 18.96
CA GLY A 373 2.46 -32.75 18.78
C GLY A 373 3.59 -33.61 19.32
N TRP A 374 4.80 -33.07 19.54
CA TRP A 374 5.99 -33.89 19.80
C TRP A 374 5.93 -34.62 21.14
N GLY A 375 5.59 -33.91 22.23
CA GLY A 375 5.43 -34.54 23.54
C GLY A 375 4.29 -35.56 23.57
N VAL A 376 3.21 -35.30 22.83
CA VAL A 376 2.06 -36.21 22.69
C VAL A 376 2.46 -37.47 21.93
N ALA A 377 3.15 -37.32 20.80
CA ALA A 377 3.67 -38.44 20.02
C ALA A 377 4.69 -39.28 20.82
N ALA A 378 5.59 -38.64 21.56
CA ALA A 378 6.57 -39.34 22.39
C ALA A 378 5.88 -40.23 23.45
N ASN A 379 4.88 -39.68 24.14
CA ASN A 379 4.08 -40.41 25.12
C ASN A 379 3.29 -41.57 24.46
N LEU A 380 2.60 -41.32 23.35
CA LEU A 380 1.83 -42.36 22.66
C LEU A 380 2.70 -43.49 22.10
N ASN A 381 3.96 -43.22 21.78
CA ASN A 381 4.88 -44.23 21.27
C ASN A 381 5.62 -44.97 22.40
N GLU A 382 5.43 -44.59 23.67
CA GLU A 382 6.02 -45.27 24.82
C GLU A 382 5.33 -46.63 25.04
N GLY A 383 6.05 -47.72 24.77
CA GLY A 383 5.54 -49.09 24.99
C GLY A 383 4.40 -49.53 24.06
N ALA A 384 4.09 -48.76 23.01
CA ALA A 384 2.98 -49.05 22.11
C ALA A 384 3.22 -50.28 21.22
N VAL A 385 2.19 -51.13 21.11
CA VAL A 385 2.11 -52.24 20.15
C VAL A 385 1.02 -51.89 19.14
N GLY A 386 1.41 -51.33 18.00
CA GLY A 386 0.48 -50.91 16.93
C GLY A 386 0.15 -49.42 16.94
N ALA A 387 -0.55 -48.95 15.91
CA ALA A 387 -0.88 -47.54 15.76
C ALA A 387 -1.92 -47.10 16.82
N PRO A 388 -1.72 -45.95 17.48
CA PRO A 388 -2.65 -45.47 18.49
C PRO A 388 -4.01 -45.16 17.86
N SER A 389 -5.07 -45.42 18.62
CA SER A 389 -6.41 -44.97 18.26
C SER A 389 -6.51 -43.44 18.36
N PHE A 390 -7.43 -42.84 17.59
CA PHE A 390 -7.64 -41.39 17.64
C PHE A 390 -8.13 -40.92 19.03
N ARG A 391 -8.83 -41.79 19.79
CA ARG A 391 -9.28 -41.49 21.15
C ARG A 391 -8.11 -41.40 22.13
N GLU A 392 -7.16 -42.32 22.05
CA GLU A 392 -5.93 -42.29 22.87
C GLU A 392 -5.14 -41.03 22.60
N LEU A 393 -5.04 -40.61 21.33
CA LEU A 393 -4.39 -39.36 20.96
C LEU A 393 -5.06 -38.14 21.62
N ILE A 394 -6.39 -38.02 21.54
CA ILE A 394 -7.11 -36.91 22.16
C ILE A 394 -6.86 -36.90 23.67
N ASN A 395 -6.94 -38.06 24.32
CA ASN A 395 -6.69 -38.16 25.76
C ASN A 395 -5.26 -37.73 26.11
N ALA A 396 -4.26 -38.18 25.36
CA ALA A 396 -2.86 -37.81 25.57
C ALA A 396 -2.64 -36.30 25.35
N ALA A 397 -3.27 -35.71 24.33
CA ALA A 397 -3.21 -34.27 24.09
C ALA A 397 -3.86 -33.46 25.22
N LEU A 398 -4.99 -33.93 25.78
CA LEU A 398 -5.68 -33.30 26.92
C LEU A 398 -4.95 -33.48 28.25
N GLN A 399 -4.14 -34.51 28.40
CA GLN A 399 -3.29 -34.71 29.59
C GLN A 399 -1.98 -33.94 29.50
N SER A 400 -1.54 -33.57 28.29
CA SER A 400 -0.37 -32.73 28.06
C SER A 400 -0.68 -31.26 28.35
N THR A 401 -0.35 -30.79 29.56
CA THR A 401 -0.51 -29.38 29.95
C THR A 401 0.18 -28.42 28.95
N GLY A 402 1.37 -28.80 28.46
CA GLY A 402 2.09 -28.01 27.45
C GLY A 402 1.31 -27.89 26.14
N SER A 403 0.78 -29.00 25.62
CA SER A 403 -0.03 -29.00 24.39
C SER A 403 -1.34 -28.23 24.57
N MET A 404 -1.98 -28.30 25.75
CA MET A 404 -3.18 -27.51 26.04
C MET A 404 -2.90 -26.00 26.04
N VAL A 405 -1.83 -25.56 26.70
CA VAL A 405 -1.45 -24.14 26.76
C VAL A 405 -1.08 -23.62 25.38
N LEU A 406 -0.27 -24.37 24.61
CA LEU A 406 0.09 -24.02 23.25
C LEU A 406 -1.14 -24.01 22.32
N GLY A 407 -2.03 -25.00 22.44
CA GLY A 407 -3.26 -25.07 21.67
C GLY A 407 -4.19 -23.89 21.95
N ALA A 408 -4.36 -23.52 23.22
CA ALA A 408 -5.08 -22.30 23.61
C ALA A 408 -4.41 -21.05 23.01
N GLY A 409 -3.08 -20.97 23.04
CA GLY A 409 -2.31 -19.90 22.42
C GLY A 409 -2.56 -19.78 20.91
N VAL A 410 -2.63 -20.90 20.19
CA VAL A 410 -2.94 -20.91 18.75
C VAL A 410 -4.36 -20.41 18.48
N VAL A 411 -5.35 -20.86 19.26
CA VAL A 411 -6.74 -20.38 19.12
C VAL A 411 -6.83 -18.88 19.42
N LEU A 412 -6.21 -18.41 20.51
CA LEU A 412 -6.19 -17.00 20.87
C LEU A 412 -5.47 -16.15 19.81
N GLY A 413 -4.35 -16.65 19.27
CA GLY A 413 -3.63 -16.02 18.16
C GLY A 413 -4.49 -15.92 16.90
N ALA A 414 -5.23 -16.98 16.54
CA ALA A 414 -6.15 -16.98 15.41
C ALA A 414 -7.33 -16.02 15.61
N ILE A 415 -7.86 -15.90 16.84
CA ILE A 415 -8.85 -14.87 17.20
C ILE A 415 -8.26 -13.48 17.09
N ALA A 416 -7.03 -13.25 17.54
CA ALA A 416 -6.37 -11.96 17.41
C ALA A 416 -6.17 -11.57 15.94
N PHE A 417 -5.76 -12.53 15.11
CA PHE A 417 -5.55 -12.39 13.67
C PHE A 417 -6.84 -12.11 12.90
N ALA A 418 -7.97 -12.72 13.28
CA ALA A 418 -9.22 -12.60 12.54
C ALA A 418 -9.72 -11.15 12.35
N ASP A 419 -10.27 -10.89 11.16
CA ASP A 419 -10.78 -9.58 10.74
C ASP A 419 -12.03 -9.17 11.55
N ARG A 420 -12.08 -7.89 11.93
CA ARG A 420 -13.22 -7.28 12.65
C ARG A 420 -14.24 -6.61 11.72
N ARG A 421 -14.05 -6.57 10.40
CA ARG A 421 -14.96 -5.92 9.43
C ARG A 421 -16.44 -6.31 9.58
N ARG A 422 -16.74 -7.56 9.94
CA ARG A 422 -18.11 -8.05 10.19
C ARG A 422 -18.53 -8.02 11.66
N GLY A 423 -17.81 -7.27 12.50
CA GLY A 423 -18.08 -7.10 13.91
C GLY A 423 -17.33 -8.07 14.83
N PRO A 424 -17.44 -7.86 16.15
CA PRO A 424 -16.67 -8.60 17.16
C PRO A 424 -17.08 -10.07 17.29
N LEU A 425 -18.36 -10.41 17.05
CA LEU A 425 -18.84 -11.79 17.08
C LEU A 425 -18.24 -12.61 15.93
N TRP A 426 -18.23 -12.05 14.71
CA TRP A 426 -17.58 -12.67 13.56
C TRP A 426 -16.09 -12.90 13.81
N LYS A 427 -15.38 -11.87 14.30
CA LYS A 427 -13.95 -11.98 14.63
C LYS A 427 -13.67 -13.18 15.54
N LYS A 428 -14.45 -13.32 16.62
CA LYS A 428 -14.34 -14.46 17.55
C LYS A 428 -14.66 -15.78 16.85
N ALA A 429 -15.78 -15.88 16.15
CA ALA A 429 -16.23 -17.12 15.51
C ALA A 429 -15.25 -17.60 14.43
N ALA A 430 -14.84 -16.72 13.51
CA ALA A 430 -13.91 -17.04 12.43
C ALA A 430 -12.52 -17.39 12.99
N GLY A 431 -12.06 -16.67 14.02
CA GLY A 431 -10.79 -16.96 14.68
C GLY A 431 -10.78 -18.29 15.43
N VAL A 432 -11.86 -18.61 16.16
CA VAL A 432 -12.02 -19.92 16.81
C VAL A 432 -12.05 -21.03 15.76
N ALA A 433 -12.83 -20.87 14.69
CA ALA A 433 -12.90 -21.87 13.62
C ALA A 433 -11.52 -22.10 12.96
N HIS A 434 -10.77 -21.02 12.70
CA HIS A 434 -9.41 -21.11 12.15
C HIS A 434 -8.42 -21.79 13.11
N GLY A 435 -8.46 -21.42 14.40
CA GLY A 435 -7.63 -22.05 15.44
C GLY A 435 -7.96 -23.53 15.62
N LEU A 436 -9.25 -23.90 15.64
CA LEU A 436 -9.69 -25.28 15.72
C LEU A 436 -9.31 -26.09 14.47
N ALA A 437 -9.30 -25.47 13.29
CA ALA A 437 -8.79 -26.11 12.07
C ALA A 437 -7.30 -26.47 12.22
N HIS A 438 -6.48 -25.55 12.75
CA HIS A 438 -5.08 -25.85 13.08
C HIS A 438 -4.95 -26.99 14.11
N MET A 439 -5.77 -27.00 15.17
CA MET A 439 -5.76 -28.07 16.18
C MET A 439 -6.14 -29.42 15.58
N GLY A 440 -7.19 -29.47 14.74
CA GLY A 440 -7.61 -30.69 14.06
C GLY A 440 -6.51 -31.25 13.16
N VAL A 441 -5.85 -30.39 12.37
CA VAL A 441 -4.72 -30.80 11.52
C VAL A 441 -3.53 -31.24 12.37
N ALA A 442 -3.21 -30.55 13.47
CA ALA A 442 -2.11 -30.94 14.36
C ALA A 442 -2.35 -32.33 14.98
N LEU A 443 -3.57 -32.63 15.41
CA LEU A 443 -3.95 -33.96 15.90
C LEU A 443 -3.83 -35.01 14.78
N LEU A 444 -4.40 -34.76 13.59
CA LEU A 444 -4.30 -35.70 12.46
C LEU A 444 -2.85 -35.97 12.05
N LEU A 445 -2.01 -34.94 12.04
CA LEU A 445 -0.58 -35.10 11.73
C LEU A 445 0.13 -35.89 12.82
N THR A 446 -0.13 -35.60 14.09
CA THR A 446 0.43 -36.34 15.24
C THR A 446 0.00 -37.81 15.22
N TRP A 447 -1.27 -38.07 14.89
CA TRP A 447 -1.80 -39.41 14.68
C TRP A 447 -1.03 -40.15 13.58
N GLY A 448 -0.92 -39.55 12.40
CA GLY A 448 -0.23 -40.15 11.25
C GLY A 448 1.26 -40.40 11.53
N VAL A 449 1.94 -39.45 12.17
CA VAL A 449 3.34 -39.62 12.58
C VAL A 449 3.48 -40.76 13.59
N SER A 450 2.61 -40.84 14.59
CA SER A 450 2.65 -41.92 15.59
C SER A 450 2.34 -43.30 14.96
N ALA A 451 1.42 -43.34 14.00
CA ALA A 451 1.12 -44.56 13.24
C ALA A 451 2.32 -45.03 12.39
N ILE A 452 3.11 -44.11 11.84
CA ILE A 452 4.36 -44.42 11.10
C ILE A 452 5.50 -44.80 12.06
N ALA A 453 5.60 -44.13 13.20
CA ALA A 453 6.66 -44.34 14.18
C ALA A 453 6.49 -45.62 15.00
N SER A 454 5.25 -46.09 15.19
CA SER A 454 4.93 -47.27 16.02
C SER A 454 5.56 -48.57 15.49
N PRO A 455 5.50 -48.92 14.19
CA PRO A 455 6.23 -50.07 13.65
C PRO A 455 7.75 -49.97 13.84
N LEU A 456 8.31 -48.76 13.72
CA LEU A 456 9.74 -48.50 13.93
C LEU A 456 10.14 -48.58 15.42
N ALA A 457 9.18 -48.44 16.34
CA ALA A 457 9.44 -48.52 17.78
C ALA A 457 9.85 -49.93 18.24
N ALA A 458 9.43 -50.98 17.52
CA ALA A 458 9.85 -52.36 17.79
C ALA A 458 11.35 -52.58 17.53
N GLU A 459 11.90 -51.95 16.47
CA GLU A 459 13.30 -52.05 16.07
C GLU A 459 14.22 -51.08 16.84
N LEU A 460 13.71 -49.88 17.16
CA LEU A 460 14.48 -48.76 17.71
C LEU A 460 14.22 -48.50 19.22
N GLN A 461 13.96 -49.56 19.99
CA GLN A 461 13.77 -49.59 21.47
C GLN A 461 14.20 -48.28 22.17
N TRP A 462 13.23 -47.53 22.71
CA TRP A 462 13.42 -46.25 23.45
C TRP A 462 14.59 -45.38 22.96
N SER A 463 14.71 -45.21 21.64
CA SER A 463 15.81 -44.44 21.09
C SER A 463 15.38 -42.99 20.86
N LEU A 464 16.21 -42.06 21.34
CA LEU A 464 16.17 -40.64 20.98
C LEU A 464 16.02 -40.43 19.46
N ARG A 465 16.47 -41.39 18.64
CA ARG A 465 16.35 -41.39 17.18
C ARG A 465 14.91 -41.44 16.71
N ARG A 466 14.05 -42.28 17.31
CA ARG A 466 12.63 -42.39 16.96
C ARG A 466 11.90 -41.07 17.27
N ASP A 467 12.10 -40.53 18.47
CA ASP A 467 11.40 -39.32 18.89
C ASP A 467 11.88 -38.11 18.10
N PHE A 468 13.18 -38.06 17.78
CA PHE A 468 13.73 -37.06 16.86
C PHE A 468 13.14 -37.19 15.44
N PHE A 469 13.00 -38.42 14.93
CA PHE A 469 12.38 -38.68 13.63
C PHE A 469 10.90 -38.26 13.60
N SER A 470 10.13 -38.56 14.65
CA SER A 470 8.75 -38.08 14.81
C SER A 470 8.69 -36.55 14.85
N GLY A 471 9.62 -35.89 15.56
CA GLY A 471 9.76 -34.44 15.56
C GLY A 471 10.03 -33.87 14.16
N LEU A 472 10.90 -34.52 13.37
CA LEU A 472 11.20 -34.10 11.99
C LEU A 472 9.99 -34.26 11.06
N LEU A 473 9.24 -35.35 11.17
CA LEU A 473 8.01 -35.56 10.40
C LEU A 473 6.92 -34.55 10.77
N LEU A 474 6.75 -34.26 12.07
CA LEU A 474 5.85 -33.21 12.54
C LEU A 474 6.27 -31.83 12.03
N PHE A 475 7.56 -31.52 12.06
CA PHE A 475 8.11 -30.28 11.53
C PHE A 475 7.83 -30.15 10.03
N GLY A 476 8.19 -31.18 9.23
CA GLY A 476 7.99 -31.16 7.79
C GLY A 476 6.51 -31.10 7.40
N GLY A 477 5.66 -31.91 8.04
CA GLY A 477 4.22 -31.91 7.82
C GLY A 477 3.57 -30.61 8.25
N GLY A 478 3.96 -30.05 9.40
CA GLY A 478 3.50 -28.76 9.90
C GLY A 478 3.92 -27.60 9.00
N ALA A 479 5.16 -27.64 8.50
CA ALA A 479 5.67 -26.63 7.57
C ALA A 479 4.97 -26.68 6.22
N LEU A 480 4.49 -27.84 5.78
CA LEU A 480 3.75 -28.00 4.54
C LEU A 480 2.28 -27.60 4.69
N VAL A 481 1.58 -28.16 5.68
CA VAL A 481 0.12 -28.08 5.81
C VAL A 481 -0.33 -26.87 6.63
N GLY A 482 0.44 -26.45 7.64
CA GLY A 482 0.10 -25.31 8.47
C GLY A 482 -0.14 -24.02 7.66
N PRO A 483 0.78 -23.60 6.77
CA PRO A 483 0.55 -22.42 5.95
C PRO A 483 -0.59 -22.58 4.93
N LEU A 484 -0.84 -23.81 4.46
CA LEU A 484 -1.98 -24.09 3.57
C LEU A 484 -3.32 -23.85 4.29
N VAL A 485 -3.43 -24.19 5.58
CA VAL A 485 -4.63 -23.87 6.38
C VAL A 485 -4.88 -22.37 6.41
N VAL A 486 -3.82 -21.57 6.62
CA VAL A 486 -3.90 -20.10 6.58
C VAL A 486 -4.29 -19.61 5.17
N GLY A 487 -3.70 -20.18 4.12
CA GLY A 487 -4.03 -19.85 2.74
C GLY A 487 -5.51 -20.11 2.38
N VAL A 488 -6.04 -21.26 2.78
CA VAL A 488 -7.48 -21.59 2.61
C VAL A 488 -8.36 -20.64 3.43
N TYR A 489 -7.97 -20.35 4.67
CA TYR A 489 -8.69 -19.40 5.53
C TYR A 489 -8.76 -18.01 4.88
N LEU A 490 -7.64 -17.49 4.37
CA LEU A 490 -7.59 -16.17 3.72
C LEU A 490 -8.39 -16.15 2.42
N LEU A 491 -8.31 -17.20 1.58
CA LEU A 491 -9.06 -17.31 0.35
C LEU A 491 -10.58 -17.25 0.60
N LEU A 492 -11.07 -18.07 1.55
CA LEU A 492 -12.50 -18.12 1.89
C LEU A 492 -12.94 -16.82 2.57
N SER A 493 -12.15 -16.31 3.52
CA SER A 493 -12.40 -15.03 4.19
C SER A 493 -12.57 -13.89 3.20
N LEU A 494 -11.71 -13.84 2.19
CA LEU A 494 -11.75 -12.80 1.18
C LEU A 494 -12.92 -12.94 0.22
N ASN A 495 -12.97 -14.06 -0.51
CA ASN A 495 -13.89 -14.21 -1.64
C ASN A 495 -15.33 -14.45 -1.21
N VAL A 496 -15.55 -15.09 -0.04
CA VAL A 496 -16.90 -15.42 0.46
C VAL A 496 -17.36 -14.40 1.49
N PHE A 497 -16.49 -14.03 2.43
CA PHE A 497 -16.87 -13.20 3.58
C PHE A 497 -16.44 -11.73 3.46
N SER A 498 -15.70 -11.35 2.42
CA SER A 498 -15.22 -9.97 2.21
C SER A 498 -14.35 -9.44 3.36
N CYS A 499 -13.56 -10.32 3.97
CA CYS A 499 -12.63 -10.06 5.06
C CYS A 499 -11.18 -10.30 4.61
N HIS A 500 -10.20 -9.77 5.34
CA HIS A 500 -8.77 -9.99 5.06
C HIS A 500 -8.23 -9.54 3.69
N PRO A 501 -8.66 -8.40 3.09
CA PRO A 501 -8.11 -7.96 1.81
C PRO A 501 -6.61 -7.66 1.84
N ASN A 502 -6.12 -7.12 2.95
CA ASN A 502 -4.70 -6.80 3.09
C ASN A 502 -3.88 -8.08 3.30
N GLU A 503 -4.24 -8.90 4.29
CA GLU A 503 -3.55 -10.14 4.63
C GLU A 503 -3.51 -11.14 3.46
N ALA A 504 -4.65 -11.30 2.77
CA ALA A 504 -4.76 -12.25 1.66
C ALA A 504 -3.96 -11.87 0.41
N PHE A 505 -3.57 -10.60 0.24
CA PHE A 505 -2.78 -10.16 -0.92
C PHE A 505 -1.33 -9.85 -0.56
N SER A 506 -1.04 -9.43 0.68
CA SER A 506 0.34 -9.29 1.17
C SER A 506 1.04 -10.66 1.21
N SER A 507 0.29 -11.73 1.54
CA SER A 507 0.75 -13.12 1.47
C SER A 507 1.20 -13.54 0.08
N LEU A 508 0.65 -12.92 -0.97
CA LEU A 508 0.96 -13.25 -2.35
C LEU A 508 2.12 -12.43 -2.90
N SER A 509 2.41 -11.28 -2.25
CA SER A 509 3.47 -10.34 -2.61
C SER A 509 3.51 -10.12 -4.12
N ILE A 510 2.35 -9.85 -4.74
CA ILE A 510 2.20 -9.80 -6.20
C ILE A 510 2.91 -8.55 -6.72
N PRO A 511 3.97 -8.70 -7.51
CA PRO A 511 4.78 -7.57 -7.97
C PRO A 511 4.32 -6.97 -9.30
N ASP A 512 3.20 -7.46 -9.82
CA ASP A 512 2.62 -7.10 -11.11
C ASP A 512 1.43 -6.15 -10.93
N TRP A 513 0.85 -5.64 -12.02
CA TRP A 513 -0.26 -4.67 -12.01
C TRP A 513 0.13 -3.32 -11.38
N LYS A 514 1.30 -2.82 -11.76
CA LYS A 514 1.79 -1.51 -11.33
C LYS A 514 1.17 -0.39 -12.16
N ASN A 515 1.13 0.82 -11.62
CA ASN A 515 0.56 1.98 -12.29
C ASN A 515 1.08 3.29 -11.72
N PHE A 516 0.95 4.35 -12.52
CA PHE A 516 1.13 5.74 -12.11
C PHE A 516 0.25 6.64 -12.99
N LEU A 517 0.13 7.92 -12.63
CA LEU A 517 -0.60 8.90 -13.43
C LEU A 517 0.36 9.91 -14.05
N ARG A 518 0.14 10.22 -15.32
CA ARG A 518 0.78 11.35 -16.00
C ARG A 518 -0.28 12.38 -16.34
N LEU A 519 -0.07 13.61 -15.89
CA LEU A 519 -1.00 14.72 -16.03
C LEU A 519 -0.41 15.73 -17.02
N HIS A 520 -1.27 16.23 -17.90
CA HIS A 520 -0.93 17.27 -18.87
C HIS A 520 -1.92 18.42 -18.72
N PHE A 521 -1.38 19.61 -18.44
CA PHE A 521 -2.09 20.88 -18.54
C PHE A 521 -1.73 21.49 -19.88
N ASP A 522 -2.67 21.50 -20.82
CA ASP A 522 -2.44 22.02 -22.17
C ASP A 522 -2.63 23.55 -22.25
N ALA A 523 -2.34 24.11 -23.42
CA ALA A 523 -2.47 25.55 -23.70
C ALA A 523 -3.89 26.11 -23.52
N ASP A 524 -4.93 25.27 -23.61
CA ASP A 524 -6.33 25.67 -23.40
C ASP A 524 -6.73 25.63 -21.91
N GLY A 525 -5.84 25.13 -21.05
CA GLY A 525 -6.06 24.94 -19.62
C GLY A 525 -6.86 23.68 -19.28
N GLN A 526 -7.01 22.76 -20.23
CA GLN A 526 -7.60 21.45 -20.01
C GLN A 526 -6.58 20.55 -19.32
N LEU A 527 -7.05 19.81 -18.32
CA LEU A 527 -6.27 18.76 -17.67
C LEU A 527 -6.60 17.43 -18.33
N THR A 528 -5.59 16.77 -18.88
CA THR A 528 -5.68 15.38 -19.33
C THR A 528 -4.87 14.48 -18.41
N VAL A 529 -5.50 13.43 -17.89
CA VAL A 529 -4.85 12.41 -17.06
C VAL A 529 -4.67 11.12 -17.86
N TYR A 530 -3.43 10.66 -17.96
CA TYR A 530 -3.01 9.43 -18.61
C TYR A 530 -2.71 8.38 -17.52
N PRO A 531 -3.63 7.43 -17.26
CA PRO A 531 -3.37 6.36 -16.32
C PRO A 531 -2.50 5.28 -16.98
N VAL A 532 -1.23 5.20 -16.60
CA VAL A 532 -0.25 4.27 -17.19
C VAL A 532 -0.13 3.03 -16.32
N GLY A 533 -0.21 1.84 -16.93
CA GLY A 533 -0.21 0.56 -16.24
C GLY A 533 0.77 -0.46 -16.79
N PHE A 534 1.21 -1.36 -15.92
CA PHE A 534 2.08 -2.50 -16.23
C PHE A 534 1.39 -3.79 -15.80
N ARG A 535 1.06 -4.65 -16.78
CA ARG A 535 0.42 -5.93 -16.45
C ARG A 535 1.40 -6.87 -15.77
N ARG A 536 2.65 -6.89 -16.25
CA ARG A 536 3.77 -7.62 -15.67
C ARG A 536 5.05 -6.80 -15.83
N VAL A 537 5.68 -6.47 -14.71
CA VAL A 537 6.95 -5.72 -14.76
C VAL A 537 8.13 -6.66 -15.05
N PRO A 538 9.25 -6.13 -15.59
CA PRO A 538 10.45 -6.93 -15.84
C PRO A 538 11.04 -7.51 -14.56
N ARG A 539 11.58 -8.73 -14.66
CA ARG A 539 12.32 -9.44 -13.59
C ARG A 539 13.78 -9.66 -13.92
N ARG A 540 14.17 -9.40 -15.18
CA ARG A 540 15.55 -9.44 -15.65
C ARG A 540 15.93 -8.07 -16.18
N TRP A 541 17.10 -7.65 -15.77
CA TRP A 541 17.63 -6.32 -16.05
C TRP A 541 19.04 -6.49 -16.59
N LYS A 542 19.38 -5.66 -17.58
CA LYS A 542 20.74 -5.52 -18.09
C LYS A 542 21.17 -4.07 -17.97
N ARG A 543 22.46 -3.80 -18.04
CA ARG A 543 22.95 -2.42 -18.07
C ARG A 543 22.49 -1.68 -19.32
N GLY A 544 22.22 -0.39 -19.16
CA GLY A 544 22.05 0.53 -20.29
C GLY A 544 23.28 0.51 -21.19
N SER A 545 23.06 0.60 -22.49
CA SER A 545 24.09 0.49 -23.53
C SER A 545 24.85 1.79 -23.78
N GLY A 546 24.29 2.93 -23.36
CA GLY A 546 24.86 4.25 -23.55
C GLY A 546 24.79 5.14 -22.31
N PRO A 547 25.56 6.23 -22.27
CA PRO A 547 25.62 7.13 -21.11
C PRO A 547 24.30 7.87 -20.85
N GLU A 548 23.44 7.96 -21.86
CA GLU A 548 22.14 8.62 -21.81
C GLU A 548 21.01 7.70 -21.33
N GLU A 549 21.22 6.38 -21.35
CA GLU A 549 20.23 5.41 -20.90
C GLU A 549 20.19 5.32 -19.37
N PRO A 550 19.06 4.89 -18.79
CA PRO A 550 19.02 4.47 -17.39
C PRO A 550 20.09 3.41 -17.11
N VAL A 551 20.55 3.32 -15.86
CA VAL A 551 21.58 2.37 -15.43
C VAL A 551 21.16 0.94 -15.76
N TRP A 552 19.88 0.63 -15.56
CA TRP A 552 19.28 -0.66 -15.91
C TRP A 552 18.14 -0.50 -16.91
N VAL A 553 18.11 -1.37 -17.91
CA VAL A 553 17.01 -1.50 -18.87
C VAL A 553 16.46 -2.93 -18.82
N PRO A 554 15.17 -3.12 -19.15
CA PRO A 554 14.60 -4.47 -19.23
C PRO A 554 15.41 -5.36 -20.17
N ASP A 555 15.77 -6.55 -19.70
CA ASP A 555 16.43 -7.53 -20.55
C ASP A 555 15.41 -8.12 -21.55
N PRO A 556 15.64 -8.03 -22.87
CA PRO A 556 14.77 -8.63 -23.88
C PRO A 556 14.55 -10.14 -23.71
N THR A 557 15.40 -10.84 -22.96
CA THR A 557 15.17 -12.27 -22.66
C THR A 557 14.00 -12.51 -21.69
N ASP A 558 13.52 -11.50 -20.97
CA ASP A 558 12.28 -11.60 -20.18
C ASP A 558 11.05 -11.38 -21.07
N THR A 559 10.75 -12.39 -21.89
CA THR A 559 9.63 -12.38 -22.85
C THR A 559 8.25 -12.29 -22.21
N ARG A 560 8.16 -12.40 -20.87
CA ARG A 560 6.89 -12.32 -20.14
C ARG A 560 6.60 -10.90 -19.64
N ALA A 561 7.60 -10.03 -19.56
CA ALA A 561 7.39 -8.62 -19.23
C ALA A 561 6.48 -7.95 -20.26
N THR A 562 5.59 -7.07 -19.80
CA THR A 562 4.72 -6.30 -20.70
C THR A 562 5.17 -4.85 -20.75
N PRO A 563 5.16 -4.22 -21.94
CA PRO A 563 5.41 -2.79 -22.03
C PRO A 563 4.32 -1.99 -21.30
N PRO A 564 4.62 -0.77 -20.83
CA PRO A 564 3.62 0.13 -20.26
C PRO A 564 2.55 0.48 -21.31
N ARG A 565 1.29 0.57 -20.87
CA ARG A 565 0.13 0.94 -21.70
C ARG A 565 -0.84 1.79 -20.90
N LEU A 566 -1.77 2.47 -21.56
CA LEU A 566 -2.85 3.14 -20.84
C LEU A 566 -3.82 2.10 -20.28
N ILE A 567 -4.25 2.31 -19.04
CA ILE A 567 -5.22 1.46 -18.33
C ILE A 567 -6.64 1.68 -18.86
N GLU A 568 -6.95 2.93 -19.21
CA GLU A 568 -8.17 3.37 -19.86
C GLU A 568 -7.83 4.56 -20.77
N PRO A 569 -8.70 4.97 -21.71
CA PRO A 569 -8.47 6.15 -22.53
C PRO A 569 -8.17 7.41 -21.69
N PRO A 570 -7.42 8.40 -22.21
CA PRO A 570 -7.07 9.60 -21.47
C PRO A 570 -8.30 10.31 -20.89
N ILE A 571 -8.23 10.66 -19.60
CA ILE A 571 -9.33 11.29 -18.87
C ILE A 571 -9.22 12.79 -19.06
N VAL A 572 -10.14 13.34 -19.84
CA VAL A 572 -10.17 14.77 -20.16
C VAL A 572 -11.08 15.52 -19.19
N ILE A 573 -10.51 16.47 -18.47
CA ILE A 573 -11.19 17.30 -17.48
C ILE A 573 -11.21 18.74 -18.00
N SER A 574 -12.30 19.06 -18.72
CA SER A 574 -12.49 20.37 -19.35
C SER A 574 -12.57 21.51 -18.33
N ARG A 575 -12.26 22.73 -18.79
CA ARG A 575 -12.23 23.98 -17.99
C ARG A 575 -13.63 24.49 -17.60
N LYS A 576 -14.44 23.66 -16.94
CA LYS A 576 -15.65 24.13 -16.24
C LYS A 576 -15.26 24.72 -14.88
N LYS A 577 -15.95 25.80 -14.46
CA LYS A 577 -15.72 26.51 -13.19
C LYS A 577 -15.79 25.54 -12.01
N ALA A 578 -14.90 25.69 -11.02
CA ALA A 578 -14.98 24.95 -9.76
C ALA A 578 -16.33 25.25 -9.06
N LEU A 579 -16.98 24.20 -8.54
CA LEU A 579 -18.25 24.35 -7.84
C LEU A 579 -18.04 24.97 -6.44
N PRO A 580 -18.95 25.85 -5.98
CA PRO A 580 -18.86 26.43 -4.64
C PRO A 580 -18.94 25.34 -3.56
N GLY A 581 -18.22 25.53 -2.44
CA GLY A 581 -18.12 24.53 -1.37
C GLY A 581 -19.39 24.41 -0.51
N LYS A 582 -20.17 25.49 -0.40
CA LYS A 582 -21.46 25.54 0.30
C LYS A 582 -22.60 25.28 -0.68
N LEU A 583 -23.47 24.32 -0.36
CA LEU A 583 -24.81 24.27 -0.92
C LEU A 583 -25.52 25.56 -0.49
N GLU A 584 -26.01 26.36 -1.44
CA GLU A 584 -26.98 27.41 -1.12
C GLU A 584 -28.24 26.73 -0.60
N THR A 585 -28.34 26.55 0.72
CA THR A 585 -29.61 26.27 1.35
C THR A 585 -30.41 27.56 1.30
N GLY A 586 -31.10 27.79 0.19
CA GLY A 586 -32.23 28.71 0.17
C GLY A 586 -33.24 28.28 1.25
N PRO A 587 -33.97 29.22 1.88
CA PRO A 587 -35.00 28.84 2.83
C PRO A 587 -36.01 27.90 2.14
N PRO A 588 -36.49 26.85 2.82
CA PRO A 588 -37.48 25.97 2.23
C PRO A 588 -38.71 26.80 1.83
N GLY A 589 -39.04 26.79 0.54
CA GLY A 589 -40.30 27.34 0.06
C GLY A 589 -41.48 26.62 0.73
N PRO A 590 -42.62 27.30 0.94
CA PRO A 590 -43.76 26.70 1.62
C PRO A 590 -44.32 25.58 0.74
N ALA A 591 -44.04 24.33 1.11
CA ALA A 591 -44.71 23.17 0.54
C ALA A 591 -45.99 22.92 1.35
N ASP A 592 -47.10 22.88 0.64
CA ASP A 592 -48.46 22.65 1.12
C ASP A 592 -48.55 21.51 2.14
N MET A 593 -48.90 21.84 3.38
CA MET A 593 -49.48 20.88 4.32
C MET A 593 -50.96 20.73 4.00
N MET A 594 -51.31 19.76 3.15
CA MET A 594 -52.65 19.18 3.18
C MET A 594 -52.79 18.37 4.47
N VAL A 595 -53.63 18.89 5.37
CA VAL A 595 -54.10 18.22 6.57
C VAL A 595 -55.16 17.22 6.14
N ASP A 596 -54.88 15.92 6.28
CA ASP A 596 -55.92 14.89 6.31
C ASP A 596 -56.21 14.57 7.79
N GLU A 597 -57.32 15.11 8.27
CA GLU A 597 -57.98 14.66 9.50
C GLU A 597 -58.50 13.24 9.29
N HIS A 598 -58.13 12.28 10.14
CA HIS A 598 -59.02 11.19 10.56
C HIS A 598 -58.56 10.62 11.93
N LEU A 599 -59.30 11.00 12.97
CA LEU A 599 -59.48 10.26 14.23
C LEU A 599 -60.38 9.03 13.95
N PRO A 600 -60.33 7.91 14.70
CA PRO A 600 -60.54 7.82 16.17
C PRO A 600 -59.49 6.94 16.88
N GLY A 601 -59.22 7.03 18.19
CA GLY A 601 -60.13 7.01 19.34
C GLY A 601 -60.12 5.60 19.95
N GLY A 602 -59.67 5.46 21.21
CA GLY A 602 -59.89 4.24 22.00
C GLY A 602 -58.72 3.80 22.88
N ALA A 603 -58.93 3.89 24.19
CA ALA A 603 -58.06 3.41 25.26
C ALA A 603 -57.86 1.88 25.22
N VAL A 604 -56.65 1.43 25.59
CA VAL A 604 -56.29 0.61 26.78
C VAL A 604 -54.78 0.45 26.79
#